data_AF-A0A369RST0-F1
#
_entry.id   AF-A0A369RST0-F1
#
_cell.length_a   1.000
_cell.length_b   1.000
_cell.length_c   1.000
_cell.angle_alpha   90.00
_cell.angle_beta   90.00
_cell.angle_gamma   90.00
#
_symmetry.space_group_name_H-M   'P 1'
#
loop_
_entity.id
_entity.type
_entity.pdbx_description
1 polymer ?
#
loop_
_entity_poly.entity_id
_entity_poly.type
_entity_poly.pdbx_seq_one_letter_code
_entity_poly.pdbx_strand_id
1 'polypeptide(L)'
;MIRKELVSCADTFPDVFNDFEAWLNDNTVKENKSFILVTDGPTDVKYYLKRQCALSDVPFPSWACEWIDLKLAFKRIFNLHYQPRLPVMLEHLMIDFYGQWHRGKDDVQNIANVLCQLILDGYEITPNSDTSI
;
A
#
# COMPACT_ATOMS: atom_id res chain seq x y z
N MET A 1 0.41 -18.31 -0.69
CA MET A 1 1.49 -18.68 0.26
C MET A 1 2.82 -18.69 -0.47
N ILE A 2 3.78 -17.89 -0.04
CA ILE A 2 5.13 -17.85 -0.64
C ILE A 2 5.86 -19.16 -0.27
N ARG A 3 6.50 -19.80 -1.24
CA ARG A 3 7.27 -21.04 -1.02
C ARG A 3 8.55 -20.72 -0.25
N LYS A 4 8.91 -21.57 0.72
CA LYS A 4 10.12 -21.37 1.55
C LYS A 4 11.40 -21.22 0.72
N GLU A 5 11.51 -21.99 -0.36
CA GLU A 5 12.67 -21.98 -1.28
C GLU A 5 12.87 -20.62 -1.96
N LEU A 6 11.79 -19.89 -2.25
CA LEU A 6 11.88 -18.54 -2.81
C LEU A 6 12.42 -17.54 -1.79
N VAL A 7 12.18 -17.77 -0.50
CA VAL A 7 12.66 -16.91 0.57
C VAL A 7 14.14 -17.16 0.87
N SER A 8 14.61 -18.41 0.79
CA SER A 8 16.01 -18.75 1.09
C SER A 8 17.03 -18.20 0.10
N CYS A 9 16.58 -17.81 -1.09
CA CYS A 9 17.43 -17.27 -2.16
C CYS A 9 17.15 -15.79 -2.43
N ALA A 10 16.29 -15.15 -1.63
CA ALA A 10 15.97 -13.74 -1.79
C ALA A 10 17.04 -12.86 -1.12
N ASP A 11 17.23 -11.66 -1.66
CA ASP A 11 18.07 -10.64 -1.05
C ASP A 11 17.51 -10.19 0.31
N THR A 12 18.37 -9.58 1.12
CA THR A 12 17.96 -9.12 2.45
C THR A 12 17.05 -7.89 2.37
N PHE A 13 16.34 -7.59 3.46
CA PHE A 13 15.50 -6.39 3.49
C PHE A 13 16.29 -5.10 3.17
N PRO A 14 17.47 -4.82 3.75
CA PRO A 14 18.27 -3.65 3.36
C PRO A 14 18.56 -3.58 1.86
N ASP A 15 18.93 -4.69 1.23
CA ASP A 15 19.25 -4.73 -0.21
C ASP A 15 18.03 -4.37 -1.05
N VAL A 16 16.90 -5.07 -0.82
CA VAL A 16 15.65 -4.83 -1.55
C VAL A 16 15.08 -3.44 -1.27
N PHE A 17 15.25 -2.93 -0.05
CA PHE A 17 14.78 -1.60 0.34
C PHE A 17 15.58 -0.50 -0.38
N ASN A 18 16.91 -0.65 -0.48
CA ASN A 18 17.75 0.27 -1.24
C ASN A 18 17.39 0.27 -2.73
N ASP A 19 17.14 -0.92 -3.32
CA ASP A 19 16.69 -1.04 -4.71
C ASP A 19 15.33 -0.36 -4.92
N PHE A 20 14.41 -0.51 -3.96
CA PHE A 20 13.11 0.16 -3.98
C PHE A 20 13.25 1.69 -3.90
N GLU A 21 14.09 2.22 -3.00
CA GLU A 21 14.31 3.66 -2.89
C GLU A 21 14.97 4.25 -4.14
N ALA A 22 15.90 3.53 -4.76
CA ALA A 22 16.48 3.93 -6.04
C ALA A 22 15.42 3.99 -7.14
N TRP A 23 14.60 2.95 -7.27
CA TRP A 23 13.49 2.92 -8.22
C TRP A 23 12.49 4.06 -7.96
N LEU A 24 12.14 4.31 -6.70
CA LEU A 24 11.19 5.36 -6.32
C LEU A 24 11.73 6.75 -6.70
N ASN A 25 13.00 7.02 -6.39
CA ASN A 25 13.67 8.28 -6.74
C ASN A 25 13.69 8.51 -8.26
N ASP A 26 13.94 7.45 -9.02
CA ASP A 26 13.97 7.50 -10.49
C ASP A 26 12.61 7.78 -11.10
N ASN A 27 11.52 7.35 -10.45
CA ASN A 27 10.16 7.53 -10.96
C ASN A 27 9.44 8.76 -10.38
N THR A 28 10.05 9.48 -9.41
CA THR A 28 9.43 10.62 -8.71
C THR A 28 10.29 11.87 -8.82
N VAL A 29 11.37 11.96 -8.05
CA VAL A 29 12.24 13.14 -7.96
C VAL A 29 12.87 13.48 -9.30
N LYS A 30 13.45 12.49 -10.01
CA LYS A 30 14.06 12.72 -11.32
C LYS A 30 13.06 13.17 -12.38
N GLU A 31 11.79 12.80 -12.20
CA GLU A 31 10.68 13.09 -13.10
C GLU A 31 9.85 14.32 -12.65
N ASN A 32 10.25 15.00 -11.57
CA ASN A 32 9.52 16.10 -10.94
C ASN A 32 8.03 15.77 -10.63
N LYS A 33 7.78 14.55 -10.14
CA LYS A 33 6.45 14.06 -9.75
C LYS A 33 6.35 13.95 -8.23
N SER A 34 5.21 14.39 -7.68
CA SER A 34 4.82 14.04 -6.32
C SER A 34 4.19 12.64 -6.28
N PHE A 35 4.24 12.01 -5.11
CA PHE A 35 3.59 10.74 -4.88
C PHE A 35 3.10 10.64 -3.43
N ILE A 36 2.27 9.64 -3.16
CA ILE A 36 1.81 9.26 -1.83
C ILE A 36 1.67 7.74 -1.80
N LEU A 37 2.00 7.11 -0.67
CA LEU A 37 1.77 5.69 -0.48
C LEU A 37 0.27 5.41 -0.28
N VAL A 38 -0.20 4.24 -0.75
CA VAL A 38 -1.57 3.75 -0.54
C VAL A 38 -1.54 2.32 -0.03
N THR A 39 -2.35 2.01 0.98
CA THR A 39 -2.42 0.67 1.60
C THR A 39 -3.85 0.23 1.89
N ASP A 40 -4.09 -1.09 2.00
CA ASP A 40 -5.37 -1.68 2.46
C ASP A 40 -5.39 -1.79 3.99
N GLY A 41 -5.38 -0.64 4.66
CA GLY A 41 -5.34 -0.53 6.12
C GLY A 41 -3.99 -0.07 6.67
N PRO A 42 -3.86 0.05 8.00
CA PRO A 42 -2.69 0.68 8.62
C PRO A 42 -1.51 -0.29 8.84
N THR A 43 -1.74 -1.60 8.73
CA THR A 43 -0.80 -2.63 9.22
C THR A 43 0.51 -2.64 8.45
N ASP A 44 0.49 -2.44 7.13
CA ASP A 44 1.69 -2.44 6.29
C ASP A 44 2.73 -1.42 6.77
N VAL A 45 2.29 -0.20 7.05
CA VAL A 45 3.18 0.89 7.49
C VAL A 45 3.41 0.85 8.99
N LYS A 46 2.33 0.88 9.79
CA LYS A 46 2.43 1.03 11.26
C LYS A 46 3.09 -0.16 11.94
N TYR A 47 3.00 -1.35 11.34
CA TYR A 47 3.51 -2.57 11.93
C TYR A 47 4.63 -3.20 11.10
N TYR A 48 4.38 -3.61 9.85
CA TYR A 48 5.35 -4.41 9.10
C TYR A 48 6.60 -3.62 8.71
N LEU A 49 6.45 -2.51 8.00
CA LEU A 49 7.58 -1.69 7.56
C LEU A 49 8.35 -1.14 8.77
N LYS A 50 7.64 -0.53 9.73
CA LYS A 50 8.25 0.02 10.95
C LYS A 50 9.07 -1.01 11.73
N ARG A 51 8.52 -2.21 11.93
CA ARG A 51 9.22 -3.29 12.63
C ARG A 51 10.39 -3.83 11.82
N GLN A 52 10.24 -3.98 10.51
CA GLN A 52 11.30 -4.50 9.65
C GLN A 52 12.49 -3.54 9.58
N CYS A 53 12.24 -2.23 9.45
CA CYS A 53 13.27 -1.20 9.58
C CYS A 53 14.06 -1.33 10.89
N ALA A 54 13.35 -1.46 12.03
CA ALA A 54 13.98 -1.63 13.34
C ALA A 54 14.78 -2.95 13.47
N LEU A 55 14.30 -4.05 12.89
CA LEU A 55 14.99 -5.34 12.91
C LEU A 55 16.26 -5.35 12.06
N SER A 56 16.28 -4.55 10.99
CA SER A 56 17.37 -4.49 10.03
C SER A 56 18.31 -3.31 10.24
N ASP A 57 18.11 -2.51 11.29
CA ASP A 57 18.86 -1.27 11.56
C ASP A 57 18.84 -0.29 10.37
N VAL A 58 17.69 -0.21 9.69
CA VAL A 58 17.44 0.70 8.57
C VAL A 58 16.56 1.85 9.08
N PRO A 59 16.91 3.13 8.80
CA PRO A 59 16.06 4.27 9.14
C PRO A 59 14.67 4.13 8.54
N PHE A 60 13.63 4.48 9.30
CA PHE A 60 12.28 4.50 8.76
C PHE A 60 12.16 5.61 7.69
N PRO A 61 11.65 5.32 6.49
CA PRO A 61 11.63 6.28 5.41
C PRO A 61 10.66 7.44 5.66
N SER A 62 11.12 8.65 5.40
CA SER A 62 10.30 9.87 5.52
C SER A 62 9.11 9.89 4.56
N TRP A 63 9.23 9.26 3.39
CA TRP A 63 8.15 9.12 2.42
C TRP A 63 7.00 8.21 2.87
N ALA A 64 7.20 7.41 3.93
CA ALA A 64 6.16 6.53 4.50
C ALA A 64 5.52 7.11 5.77
N CYS A 65 5.84 8.36 6.15
CA CYS A 65 5.31 8.98 7.37
C CYS A 65 3.81 9.29 7.28
N GLU A 66 3.30 9.54 6.07
CA GLU A 66 1.89 9.80 5.74
C GLU A 66 1.48 8.95 4.54
N TRP A 67 0.25 8.44 4.54
CA TRP A 67 -0.27 7.62 3.44
C TRP A 67 -1.80 7.69 3.35
N ILE A 68 -2.34 7.11 2.29
CA ILE A 68 -3.76 6.85 2.12
C ILE A 68 -4.05 5.43 2.63
N ASP A 69 -4.78 5.32 3.73
CA ASP A 69 -5.49 4.09 4.08
C ASP A 69 -6.77 4.02 3.24
N LEU A 70 -6.79 3.12 2.26
CA LEU A 70 -7.89 2.98 1.32
C LEU A 70 -9.19 2.57 2.01
N LYS A 71 -9.13 1.77 3.08
CA LYS A 71 -10.31 1.35 3.84
C LYS A 71 -10.93 2.52 4.58
N LEU A 72 -10.09 3.41 5.11
CA LEU A 72 -10.56 4.63 5.77
C LEU A 72 -11.15 5.61 4.75
N ALA A 73 -10.52 5.77 3.57
CA ALA A 73 -11.06 6.56 2.49
C ALA A 73 -12.43 6.02 2.04
N PHE A 74 -12.53 4.72 1.77
CA PHE A 74 -13.76 4.06 1.34
C PHE A 74 -14.87 4.19 2.39
N LYS A 75 -14.54 3.96 3.67
CA LYS A 75 -15.48 4.17 4.78
C LYS A 75 -16.07 5.59 4.78
N ARG A 76 -15.22 6.61 4.59
CA ARG A 76 -15.65 8.02 4.59
C ARG A 76 -16.51 8.35 3.38
N ILE A 77 -16.10 7.92 2.18
CA ILE A 77 -16.80 8.18 0.92
C ILE A 77 -18.23 7.61 0.95
N PHE A 78 -18.39 6.37 1.41
CA PHE A 78 -19.69 5.69 1.42
C PHE A 78 -20.39 5.70 2.79
N ASN A 79 -19.91 6.52 3.73
CA ASN A 79 -20.46 6.67 5.09
C ASN A 79 -20.72 5.33 5.82
N LEU A 80 -19.75 4.41 5.76
CA LEU A 80 -19.87 3.09 6.37
C LEU A 80 -19.59 3.14 7.88
N HIS A 81 -20.26 2.28 8.65
CA HIS A 81 -20.01 2.16 10.10
C HIS A 81 -18.73 1.38 10.43
N TYR A 82 -18.13 0.69 9.45
CA TYR A 82 -16.94 -0.15 9.60
C TYR A 82 -15.93 0.12 8.48
N GLN A 83 -14.69 -0.35 8.65
CA GLN A 83 -13.68 -0.33 7.58
C GLN A 83 -13.84 -1.59 6.71
N PRO A 84 -14.26 -1.47 5.43
CA PRO A 84 -14.49 -2.63 4.58
C PRO A 84 -13.18 -3.33 4.25
N ARG A 85 -13.25 -4.65 4.03
CA ARG A 85 -12.12 -5.43 3.49
C ARG A 85 -12.10 -5.30 1.96
N LEU A 86 -10.95 -5.56 1.34
CA LEU A 86 -10.81 -5.52 -0.12
C LEU A 86 -11.91 -6.24 -0.92
N PRO A 87 -12.34 -7.48 -0.58
CA PRO A 87 -13.45 -8.13 -1.31
C PRO A 87 -14.76 -7.33 -1.30
N VAL A 88 -15.07 -6.66 -0.19
CA VAL A 88 -16.28 -5.84 -0.04
C VAL A 88 -16.17 -4.57 -0.87
N MET A 89 -14.99 -3.95 -0.92
CA MET A 89 -14.76 -2.77 -1.77
C MET A 89 -14.89 -3.12 -3.26
N LEU A 90 -14.36 -4.26 -3.69
CA LEU A 90 -14.50 -4.77 -5.05
C LEU A 90 -15.95 -5.04 -5.41
N GLU A 91 -16.69 -5.75 -4.56
CA GLU A 91 -18.12 -6.04 -4.76
C GLU A 91 -18.95 -4.76 -4.87
N HIS A 92 -18.70 -3.79 -3.99
CA HIS A 92 -19.42 -2.52 -3.97
C HIS A 92 -19.22 -1.70 -5.25
N LEU A 93 -18.02 -1.78 -5.85
CA LEU A 93 -17.68 -1.09 -7.09
C LEU A 93 -17.93 -1.95 -8.35
N MET A 94 -18.47 -3.17 -8.20
CA MET A 94 -18.67 -4.13 -9.28
C MET A 94 -17.37 -4.44 -10.07
N ILE A 95 -16.24 -4.52 -9.36
CA ILE A 95 -14.93 -4.86 -9.93
C ILE A 95 -14.64 -6.34 -9.69
N ASP A 96 -14.34 -7.08 -10.75
CA ASP A 96 -13.90 -8.47 -10.63
C ASP A 96 -12.53 -8.57 -9.98
N PHE A 97 -12.38 -9.53 -9.07
CA PHE A 97 -11.09 -9.82 -8.45
C PHE A 97 -10.07 -10.34 -9.48
N TYR A 98 -8.87 -9.76 -9.46
CA TYR A 98 -7.75 -10.18 -10.28
C TYR A 98 -6.75 -11.05 -9.51
N GLY A 99 -6.33 -12.19 -10.10
CA GLY A 99 -5.20 -12.97 -9.64
C GLY A 99 -5.51 -13.93 -8.49
N GLN A 100 -4.61 -14.01 -7.50
CA GLN A 100 -4.72 -14.92 -6.36
C GLN A 100 -4.71 -14.17 -5.03
N TRP A 101 -5.67 -14.49 -4.15
CA TRP A 101 -5.73 -13.94 -2.80
C TRP A 101 -4.43 -14.17 -2.02
N HIS A 102 -4.01 -13.14 -1.28
CA HIS A 102 -2.84 -13.18 -0.39
C HIS A 102 -1.52 -13.39 -1.13
N ARG A 103 -1.47 -12.92 -2.38
CA ARG A 103 -0.24 -12.72 -3.14
C ARG A 103 -0.07 -11.20 -3.30
N GLY A 104 0.92 -10.63 -2.61
CA GLY A 104 1.05 -9.17 -2.48
C GLY A 104 0.97 -8.40 -3.81
N LYS A 105 1.54 -8.91 -4.90
CA LYS A 105 1.43 -8.29 -6.22
C LYS A 105 -0.02 -8.24 -6.76
N ASP A 106 -0.77 -9.31 -6.57
CA ASP A 106 -2.16 -9.40 -7.05
C ASP A 106 -3.07 -8.57 -6.13
N ASP A 107 -2.82 -8.56 -4.82
CA ASP A 107 -3.54 -7.70 -3.87
C ASP A 107 -3.32 -6.21 -4.20
N VAL A 108 -2.08 -5.78 -4.49
CA VAL A 108 -1.77 -4.40 -4.93
C VAL A 108 -2.50 -4.03 -6.22
N GLN A 109 -2.65 -4.95 -7.17
CA GLN A 109 -3.40 -4.67 -8.40
C GLN A 109 -4.88 -4.40 -8.11
N ASN A 110 -5.50 -5.17 -7.22
CA ASN A 110 -6.90 -4.96 -6.84
C ASN A 110 -7.09 -3.66 -6.03
N ILE A 111 -6.15 -3.33 -5.13
CA ILE A 111 -6.13 -2.04 -4.41
C ILE A 111 -6.05 -0.88 -5.41
N ALA A 112 -5.17 -0.99 -6.41
CA ALA A 112 -5.05 0.01 -7.47
C ALA A 112 -6.34 0.14 -8.29
N ASN A 113 -7.00 -0.96 -8.64
CA ASN A 113 -8.27 -0.92 -9.38
C ASN A 113 -9.37 -0.20 -8.58
N VAL A 114 -9.48 -0.48 -7.27
CA VAL A 114 -10.42 0.24 -6.38
C VAL A 114 -10.10 1.72 -6.34
N LEU A 115 -8.83 2.09 -6.11
CA LEU A 115 -8.42 3.49 -6.06
C LEU A 115 -8.71 4.22 -7.38
N CYS A 116 -8.35 3.62 -8.52
CA CYS A 116 -8.63 4.18 -9.84
C CYS A 116 -10.11 4.38 -10.06
N GLN A 117 -10.95 3.41 -9.69
CA GLN A 117 -12.40 3.53 -9.84
C GLN A 117 -12.96 4.66 -8.99
N LEU A 118 -12.53 4.81 -7.72
CA LEU A 118 -12.96 5.93 -6.89
C LEU A 118 -12.60 7.29 -7.51
N ILE A 119 -11.41 7.42 -8.09
CA ILE A 119 -10.97 8.64 -8.78
C ILE A 119 -11.82 8.88 -10.03
N LEU A 120 -12.11 7.84 -10.82
CA LEU A 120 -12.95 7.93 -12.02
C LEU A 120 -14.40 8.32 -11.68
N ASP A 121 -14.91 7.86 -10.53
CA ASP A 121 -16.22 8.23 -10.01
C ASP A 121 -16.27 9.67 -9.45
N GLY A 122 -15.12 10.38 -9.45
CA GLY A 122 -15.02 11.79 -9.08
C GLY A 122 -14.72 12.04 -7.61
N TYR A 123 -14.32 11.02 -6.85
CA TYR A 123 -13.93 11.20 -5.45
C TYR A 123 -12.49 11.71 -5.33
N GLU A 124 -12.31 12.76 -4.52
CA GLU A 124 -10.99 13.23 -4.15
C GLU A 124 -10.41 12.34 -3.04
N ILE A 125 -9.22 11.78 -3.30
CA ILE A 125 -8.53 10.91 -2.35
C ILE A 125 -7.30 11.64 -1.81
N THR A 126 -7.30 11.91 -0.50
CA THR A 126 -6.23 12.63 0.19
C THR A 126 -5.60 11.78 1.29
N PRO A 127 -4.35 12.07 1.70
CA PRO A 127 -3.71 11.40 2.82
C PRO A 127 -4.60 11.44 4.07
N ASN A 128 -4.72 10.31 4.76
CA ASN A 128 -5.69 10.16 5.85
C ASN A 128 -5.16 9.38 7.05
N SER A 129 -3.90 8.97 6.99
CA SER A 129 -3.21 8.17 8.00
C SER A 129 -1.75 8.59 8.08
N ASP A 130 -1.20 8.53 9.28
CA ASP A 130 0.18 8.89 9.56
C ASP A 130 0.79 8.02 10.67
N THR A 131 2.11 8.10 10.82
CA THR A 131 2.89 7.34 11.81
C THR A 131 2.88 7.94 13.22
N SER A 132 2.20 9.06 13.43
CA SER A 132 2.02 9.65 14.76
C SER A 132 1.24 8.70 15.67
N ILE A 133 1.57 8.77 16.96
CA ILE A 133 0.99 7.96 18.03
C ILE A 133 -0.31 8.63 18.48
#